data_AF-A0A5M9GSP8-F1
#
_entry.id   AF-A0A5M9GSP8-F1
#
_cell.length_a   1.000
_cell.length_b   1.000
_cell.length_c   1.000
_cell.angle_alpha   90.00
_cell.angle_beta   90.00
_cell.angle_gamma   90.00
#
_symmetry.space_group_name_H-M   'P 1'
#
loop_
_entity.id
_entity.type
_entity.pdbx_description
1 polymer ?
#
loop_
_entity_poly.entity_id
_entity_poly.type
_entity_poly.pdbx_seq_one_letter_code
_entity_poly.pdbx_strand_id
1 'polypeptide(L)' 'MKSLKGDDSFISLKAFYNEVVATHLNLESVLMPIGDGMTVSKVKQ' A
#
# COMPACT_ATOMS: atom_id res chain seq x y z
N MET A 1 20.81 -13.10 1.06
CA MET A 1 19.68 -12.14 1.01
C MET A 1 20.10 -11.00 0.09
N LYS A 2 19.38 -10.72 -1.00
CA LYS A 2 19.71 -9.58 -1.87
C LYS A 2 19.39 -8.30 -1.10
N SER A 3 20.40 -7.45 -0.89
CA SER A 3 20.21 -6.11 -0.35
C SER A 3 19.42 -5.30 -1.37
N LEU A 4 18.24 -4.81 -0.99
CA LEU A 4 17.43 -3.93 -1.81
C LEU A 4 18.09 -2.55 -1.82
N LYS A 5 18.39 -2.00 -3.00
CA LYS A 5 18.86 -0.62 -3.13
C LYS A 5 17.72 0.33 -2.74
N GLY A 6 18.07 1.57 -2.36
CA GLY A 6 17.14 2.56 -1.82
C GLY A 6 15.82 2.66 -2.59
N ASP A 7 15.85 2.77 -3.91
CA ASP A 7 14.64 2.91 -4.74
C ASP A 7 13.79 1.63 -4.82
N ASP A 8 14.44 0.46 -4.86
CA ASP A 8 13.75 -0.85 -4.85
C ASP A 8 13.02 -1.08 -3.52
N SER A 9 13.58 -0.55 -2.42
CA SER A 9 13.00 -0.67 -1.09
C SER A 9 11.70 0.13 -0.94
N PHE A 10 11.64 1.33 -1.54
CA PHE A 10 10.43 2.16 -1.52
C PHE A 10 9.28 1.54 -2.33
N ILE A 11 9.58 1.02 -3.53
CA ILE A 11 8.59 0.32 -4.36
C ILE A 11 8.07 -0.92 -3.63
N SER A 12 8.97 -1.69 -3.02
CA SER A 12 8.62 -2.90 -2.26
C SER A 12 7.72 -2.61 -1.07
N LEU A 13 8.00 -1.54 -0.32
CA LEU A 13 7.20 -1.14 0.84
C LEU A 13 5.79 -0.67 0.43
N LYS A 14 5.69 0.10 -0.65
CA LYS A 14 4.40 0.57 -1.17
C LYS A 14 3.52 -0.58 -1.65
N ALA A 15 4.11 -1.54 -2.37
CA ALA A 15 3.40 -2.74 -2.83
C ALA A 15 2.89 -3.58 -1.66
N PHE A 16 3.75 -3.82 -0.66
CA PHE A 16 3.39 -4.54 0.56
C PHE A 16 2.23 -3.86 1.30
N TYR A 17 2.32 -2.54 1.51
CA TYR A 17 1.25 -1.80 2.20
C TYR A 17 -0.09 -1.91 1.46
N ASN A 18 -0.08 -1.74 0.14
CA ASN A 18 -1.29 -1.86 -0.68
C ASN A 18 -1.92 -3.25 -0.60
N GLU A 19 -1.11 -4.32 -0.54
CA GLU A 19 -1.60 -5.69 -0.35
C GLU A 19 -2.24 -5.89 1.04
N VAL A 20 -1.60 -5.38 2.09
CA VAL A 20 -2.10 -5.46 3.46
C VAL A 20 -3.44 -4.74 3.58
N VAL A 21 -3.55 -3.49 3.11
CA VAL A 21 -4.79 -2.71 3.25
C VAL A 21 -5.92 -3.17 2.33
N ALA A 22 -5.60 -3.84 1.21
CA ALA A 22 -6.59 -4.46 0.32
C ALA A 22 -7.22 -5.73 0.93
N THR A 23 -6.47 -6.44 1.78
CA THR A 23 -6.92 -7.71 2.40
C THR A 23 -7.38 -7.55 3.85
N HIS A 24 -7.22 -6.36 4.43
CA HIS A 24 -7.54 -6.11 5.84
C HIS A 24 -9.05 -6.18 6.11
N LEU A 25 -9.48 -7.16 6.93
CA LEU A 25 -10.90 -7.48 7.15
C LEU A 25 -11.75 -6.29 7.62
N ASN A 26 -11.19 -5.42 8.46
CA ASN A 26 -11.88 -4.27 9.04
C ASN A 26 -11.77 -2.97 8.23
N LEU A 27 -11.11 -2.99 7.07
CA LEU A 27 -10.95 -1.81 6.22
C LEU A 27 -11.72 -1.98 4.91
N GLU A 28 -12.28 -0.87 4.43
CA GLU A 28 -12.68 -0.67 3.04
C GLU A 28 -11.69 0.33 2.44
N SER A 29 -10.89 -0.12 1.48
CA SER A 29 -9.78 0.65 0.92
C SER A 29 -9.98 0.89 -0.57
N VAL A 30 -9.66 2.09 -1.04
CA VAL A 30 -9.69 2.48 -2.45
C VAL A 30 -8.34 3.10 -2.83
N LEU A 31 -7.76 2.64 -3.94
CA LEU A 31 -6.60 3.28 -4.55
C LEU A 31 -7.06 4.37 -5.52
N MET A 32 -6.65 5.61 -5.26
CA MET A 32 -6.96 6.76 -6.09
C MET A 32 -5.73 7.16 -6.94
N PRO A 33 -5.87 7.33 -8.27
CA PRO A 33 -4.77 7.69 -9.16
C PRO A 33 -4.48 9.20 -9.12
N ILE A 34 -4.10 9.72 -7.94
CA ILE A 34 -3.77 11.13 -7.71
C ILE A 34 -2.30 11.23 -7.30
N GLY A 35 -1.53 12.09 -8.00
CA GLY A 35 -0.08 12.22 -7.79
C GLY A 35 0.63 10.90 -8.06
N ASP A 36 1.54 10.50 -7.16
CA ASP A 36 2.19 9.19 -7.19
C ASP A 36 1.26 8.02 -6.76
N GLY A 37 -0.02 8.28 -6.50
CA GLY A 37 -1.02 7.33 -6.04
C GLY A 37 -1.29 7.46 -4.54
N MET A 38 -2.57 7.49 -4.18
CA MET A 38 -3.04 7.67 -2.80
C MET A 38 -4.03 6.57 -2.44
N THR A 39 -3.79 5.87 -1.35
CA THR A 39 -4.74 4.87 -0.82
C THR A 39 -5.57 5.51 0.30
N VAL A 40 -6.89 5.43 0.20
CA VAL A 40 -7.82 5.89 1.23
C VAL A 40 -8.53 4.68 1.82
N SER A 41 -8.49 4.55 3.14
CA SER A 41 -9.13 3.44 3.86
C SER A 41 -10.12 3.97 4.89
N LYS A 42 -11.29 3.33 4.98
CA LYS A 42 -12.31 3.55 6.00
C LYS A 42 -12.40 2.34 6.90
N VAL A 43 -12.48 2.56 8.21
CA VAL A 43 -12.75 1.49 9.18
C VAL A 43 -14.23 1.11 9.11
N LYS A 44 -14.50 -0.19 8.96
CA LYS A 44 -15.85 -0.75 9.03
C LYS A 44 -16.38 -0.61 10.47
N GLN A 45 -17.63 -0.17 10.61
CA GLN A 45 -18.34 -0.17 11.91
C GLN A 45 -18.85 -1.58 12.23
#